data_AF-A0A2J0YUP7-F1
#
_entry.id   AF-A0A2J0YUP7-F1
#
_cell.length_a   1.000
_cell.length_b   1.000
_cell.length_c   1.000
_cell.angle_alpha   90.00
_cell.angle_beta   90.00
_cell.angle_gamma   90.00
#
_symmetry.space_group_name_H-M   'P 1'
#
loop_
_entity.id
_entity.type
_entity.pdbx_description
1 polymer ?
#
loop_
_entity_poly.entity_id
_entity_poly.type
_entity_poly.pdbx_seq_one_letter_code
_entity_poly.pdbx_strand_id
1 'polypeptide(L)'
;MPMKIFIDVEEAAERLEELIDLACRQDEVYVCRTGWPVAQLSSFTGEDDSPSYEIAETLPDTAHRPGSKLVVGGKVSSVDAVWMLAAEGKPRRDHDTTSAHHDLYDEDGLPR
;
A
#
# COMPACT_ATOMS: atom_id res chain seq x y z
N MET A 1 7.97 0.04 -33.56
CA MET A 1 7.61 1.42 -33.19
C MET A 1 6.34 1.30 -32.37
N PRO A 2 6.31 1.77 -31.12
CA PRO A 2 5.11 1.67 -30.27
C PRO A 2 3.97 2.47 -30.90
N MET A 3 2.79 1.87 -31.04
CA MET A 3 1.61 2.56 -31.56
C MET A 3 0.73 3.07 -30.42
N LYS A 4 0.19 4.27 -30.59
CA LYS A 4 -0.74 4.89 -29.63
C LYS A 4 -2.17 4.56 -30.04
N ILE A 5 -2.89 3.89 -29.16
CA ILE A 5 -4.25 3.40 -29.39
C ILE A 5 -5.16 4.11 -28.39
N PHE A 6 -6.25 4.70 -28.88
CA PHE A 6 -7.28 5.32 -28.06
C PHE A 6 -8.58 4.54 -28.23
N ILE A 7 -9.18 4.13 -27.11
CA ILE A 7 -10.40 3.33 -27.12
C ILE A 7 -11.36 3.84 -26.04
N ASP A 8 -12.66 3.90 -26.32
CA ASP A 8 -13.65 4.30 -25.32
C ASP A 8 -13.83 3.22 -24.24
N VAL A 9 -14.24 3.65 -23.04
CA VAL A 9 -14.40 2.79 -21.86
C VAL A 9 -15.39 1.65 -22.09
N GLU A 10 -16.43 1.89 -22.90
CA GLU A 10 -17.43 0.87 -23.25
C GLU A 10 -16.82 -0.21 -24.15
N GLU A 11 -16.05 0.18 -25.16
CA GLU A 11 -15.38 -0.76 -26.06
C GLU A 11 -14.24 -1.51 -25.36
N ALA A 12 -13.51 -0.83 -24.47
CA ALA A 12 -12.47 -1.44 -23.65
C ALA A 12 -13.03 -2.50 -22.69
N ALA A 13 -14.27 -2.32 -22.20
CA ALA A 13 -14.93 -3.30 -21.34
C ALA A 13 -15.31 -4.59 -22.09
N GLU A 14 -15.60 -4.50 -23.39
CA GLU A 14 -15.95 -5.67 -24.21
C GLU A 14 -14.75 -6.42 -24.77
N ARG A 15 -13.59 -5.75 -24.95
CA ARG A 15 -12.39 -6.32 -25.62
C ARG A 15 -11.11 -6.23 -24.79
N LEU A 16 -11.22 -6.31 -23.47
CA LEU A 16 -10.08 -6.12 -22.56
C LEU A 16 -8.89 -7.06 -22.86
N GLU A 17 -9.14 -8.32 -23.20
CA GLU A 17 -8.10 -9.32 -23.46
C GLU A 17 -7.19 -8.93 -24.64
N GLU A 18 -7.77 -8.39 -25.70
CA GLU A 18 -7.02 -7.92 -26.87
C GLU A 18 -6.18 -6.68 -26.55
N LEU A 19 -6.69 -5.80 -25.68
CA LEU A 19 -5.96 -4.63 -25.21
C LEU A 19 -4.75 -5.02 -24.36
N ILE A 20 -4.87 -6.09 -23.56
CA ILE A 20 -3.75 -6.65 -22.80
C ILE A 20 -2.69 -7.18 -23.75
N ASP A 21 -3.06 -7.91 -24.80
CA ASP A 21 -2.12 -8.40 -25.81
C ASP A 21 -1.41 -7.26 -26.58
N LEU A 22 -2.09 -6.14 -26.80
CA LEU A 22 -1.49 -4.92 -27.38
C LEU A 22 -0.51 -4.27 -26.41
N ALA A 23 -0.91 -4.09 -25.14
CA ALA A 23 -0.03 -3.54 -24.11
C ALA A 23 1.22 -4.41 -23.87
N CYS A 24 1.09 -5.74 -23.95
CA CYS A 24 2.21 -6.68 -23.89
C CYS A 24 3.17 -6.55 -25.09
N ARG A 25 2.66 -6.15 -26.26
CA ARG A 25 3.45 -5.88 -27.47
C ARG A 25 4.14 -4.50 -27.46
N GLN A 26 4.06 -3.76 -26.35
CA GLN A 26 4.57 -2.40 -26.18
C GLN A 26 3.77 -1.33 -26.93
N ASP A 27 2.52 -1.59 -27.27
CA ASP A 27 1.61 -0.56 -27.76
C ASP A 27 1.03 0.24 -26.58
N GLU A 28 0.98 1.57 -26.71
CA GLU A 28 0.44 2.46 -25.69
C GLU A 28 -1.09 2.54 -25.84
N VAL A 29 -1.82 1.84 -24.97
CA VAL A 29 -3.28 1.83 -24.99
C VAL A 29 -3.84 2.83 -23.98
N TYR A 30 -4.63 3.79 -24.46
CA TYR A 30 -5.31 4.78 -23.64
C TYR A 30 -6.82 4.52 -23.64
N VAL A 31 -7.38 4.37 -22.44
CA VAL A 31 -8.83 4.26 -22.24
C VAL A 31 -9.41 5.66 -22.10
N CYS A 32 -10.38 5.97 -22.95
CA CYS A 32 -11.06 7.25 -23.01
C CYS A 32 -12.46 7.15 -22.38
N ARG A 33 -12.91 8.24 -21.77
CA ARG A 33 -14.30 8.41 -21.37
C ARG A 33 -14.77 9.74 -21.91
N THR A 34 -15.89 9.74 -22.64
CA THR A 34 -16.41 10.96 -23.29
C THR A 34 -15.38 11.62 -24.22
N GLY A 35 -14.53 10.83 -24.88
CA GLY A 35 -13.47 11.32 -25.76
C GLY A 35 -12.22 11.87 -25.07
N TRP A 36 -12.13 11.81 -23.73
CA TRP A 36 -10.94 12.22 -22.97
C TRP A 36 -10.19 11.01 -22.45
N PRO A 37 -8.85 10.91 -22.63
CA PRO A 37 -8.06 9.82 -22.07
C PRO A 37 -8.04 9.92 -20.53
N VAL A 38 -8.57 8.89 -19.87
CA VAL A 38 -8.69 8.82 -18.40
C VAL A 38 -7.75 7.81 -17.76
N ALA A 39 -7.31 6.80 -18.52
CA ALA A 39 -6.38 5.79 -18.04
C ALA A 39 -5.47 5.31 -19.17
N GLN A 40 -4.33 4.73 -18.79
CA GLN A 40 -3.40 4.07 -19.69
C GLN A 40 -3.22 2.62 -19.23
N LEU A 41 -3.27 1.69 -20.17
CA LEU A 41 -2.93 0.29 -19.96
C LEU A 41 -1.44 0.10 -20.28
N SER A 42 -0.70 -0.38 -19.29
CA SER A 42 0.70 -0.78 -19.43
C SER A 42 0.85 -2.25 -19.06
N SER A 43 1.71 -2.95 -19.78
CA SER A 43 2.16 -4.28 -19.37
C SER A 43 3.26 -4.13 -18.31
N PHE A 44 3.18 -4.93 -17.25
CA PHE A 44 4.27 -5.05 -16.29
C PHE A 44 5.05 -6.33 -16.63
N THR A 45 6.30 -6.19 -17.03
CA THR A 45 7.26 -7.31 -17.03
C THR A 45 7.98 -7.21 -15.70
N GLY A 46 7.71 -8.15 -14.79
CA GLY A 46 8.18 -8.11 -13.41
C GLY A 46 9.68 -8.33 -13.27
N GLU A 47 10.49 -7.35 -13.66
CA GLU A 47 11.90 -7.15 -13.31
C GLU A 47 12.10 -5.63 -13.15
N ASP A 48 12.07 -5.16 -11.91
CA ASP A 48 12.65 -3.91 -11.40
C ASP A 48 12.28 -2.57 -12.07
N ASP A 49 11.24 -1.92 -11.57
CA ASP A 49 11.34 -0.54 -11.04
C ASP A 49 10.03 -0.21 -10.32
N SER A 50 10.01 -0.50 -9.02
CA SER A 50 8.91 -0.08 -8.15
C SER A 50 8.83 1.45 -8.18
N PRO A 51 7.73 2.08 -8.63
CA PRO A 51 7.48 3.45 -8.21
C PRO A 51 7.19 3.34 -6.71
N SER A 52 8.20 3.67 -5.91
CA SER A 52 8.01 3.91 -4.49
C SER A 52 6.91 4.95 -4.39
N TYR A 53 5.78 4.56 -3.82
CA TYR A 53 4.73 5.46 -3.42
C TYR A 53 5.36 6.41 -2.38
N GLU A 54 5.93 7.53 -2.82
CA GLU A 54 6.34 8.60 -1.93
C GLU A 54 5.05 9.22 -1.37
N ILE A 55 4.65 8.74 -0.19
CA ILE A 55 3.71 9.44 0.65
C ILE A 55 4.46 10.68 1.14
N ALA A 56 4.29 11.78 0.42
CA ALA A 56 4.83 13.07 0.81
C ALA A 56 4.12 13.55 2.08
N GLU A 57 4.67 13.22 3.25
CA GLU A 57 4.48 14.01 4.47
C GLU A 57 5.86 14.30 5.09
N THR A 58 6.42 15.43 4.67
CA THR A 58 7.50 16.12 5.35
C THR A 58 6.88 17.07 6.37
N LEU A 59 7.15 16.89 7.67
CA LEU A 59 7.35 18.00 8.63
C LEU A 59 7.95 17.45 9.96
N PRO A 60 8.71 18.26 10.71
CA PRO A 60 9.90 17.80 11.42
C PRO A 60 9.69 17.47 12.90
N ASP A 61 10.62 16.64 13.36
CA ASP A 61 11.08 16.38 14.72
C ASP A 61 10.76 17.48 15.76
N THR A 62 10.11 17.10 16.85
CA THR A 62 10.52 17.46 18.23
C THR A 62 9.68 16.68 19.24
N ALA A 63 10.21 15.57 19.73
CA ALA A 63 10.23 15.21 21.16
C ALA A 63 10.80 13.81 21.34
N HIS A 64 12.05 13.78 21.78
CA HIS A 64 12.75 12.65 22.36
C HIS A 64 11.87 11.85 23.34
N ARG A 65 11.49 10.62 22.97
CA ARG A 65 11.09 9.57 23.92
C ARG A 65 12.20 8.51 23.91
N PRO A 66 12.94 8.30 25.01
CA PRO A 66 14.02 7.32 25.02
C PRO A 66 13.41 5.92 25.16
N GLY A 67 13.80 4.99 24.28
CA GLY A 67 13.62 3.57 24.55
C GLY A 67 13.16 2.68 23.41
N SER A 68 13.82 2.72 22.25
CA SER A 68 14.15 1.50 21.50
C SER A 68 15.14 1.86 20.39
N LYS A 69 16.35 1.34 20.49
CA LYS A 69 17.43 1.51 19.52
C LYS A 69 16.96 1.01 18.15
N LEU A 70 16.60 1.95 17.27
CA LEU A 70 16.55 1.71 15.83
C LEU A 70 17.98 1.42 15.37
N VAL A 71 18.25 0.17 15.01
CA VAL A 71 19.44 -0.12 14.23
C VAL A 71 19.16 0.24 12.77
N VAL A 72 19.80 1.34 12.39
CA VAL A 72 20.18 1.69 11.03
C VAL A 72 20.88 0.51 10.37
N GLY A 73 20.43 0.16 9.17
CA GLY A 73 21.13 -0.77 8.27
C GLY A 73 20.15 -1.61 7.48
N GLY A 74 19.89 -1.22 6.23
CA GLY A 74 19.14 -2.02 5.28
C GLY A 74 19.77 -3.40 5.10
N LYS A 75 19.27 -4.36 5.86
CA LYS A 75 19.37 -5.77 5.59
C LYS A 75 17.99 -6.31 5.93
N VAL A 76 17.19 -6.59 4.92
CA VAL A 76 15.95 -7.34 5.13
C VAL A 76 16.39 -8.66 5.74
N SER A 77 16.19 -8.81 7.05
CA SER A 77 16.42 -10.10 7.67
C SER A 77 15.37 -11.03 7.08
N SER A 78 15.84 -12.19 6.60
CA SER A 78 15.00 -13.19 5.94
C SER A 78 13.70 -13.43 6.71
N VAL A 79 12.64 -13.86 6.03
CA VAL A 79 11.34 -14.23 6.62
C VAL A 79 11.48 -15.14 7.85
N ASP A 80 12.55 -15.92 7.92
CA ASP A 80 12.92 -16.76 9.07
C ASP A 80 13.18 -15.95 10.36
N ALA A 81 13.78 -14.77 10.25
CA ALA A 81 14.00 -13.87 11.39
C ALA A 81 12.67 -13.30 11.92
N VAL A 82 11.69 -13.08 11.05
CA VAL A 82 10.34 -12.66 11.46
C VAL A 82 9.63 -13.80 12.20
N TRP A 83 9.76 -15.03 11.74
CA TRP A 83 9.19 -16.20 12.42
C TRP A 83 9.81 -16.46 13.79
N MET A 84 11.13 -16.28 13.96
CA MET A 84 11.79 -16.35 15.27
C MET A 84 11.28 -15.28 16.25
N LEU A 85 11.12 -14.04 15.79
CA LEU A 85 10.58 -12.96 16.61
C LEU A 85 9.11 -13.20 17.00
N ALA A 86 8.32 -13.76 16.08
CA ALA A 86 6.95 -14.14 16.37
C ALA A 86 6.88 -15.27 17.42
N ALA A 87 7.82 -16.21 17.38
CA ALA A 87 7.93 -17.30 18.36
C ALA A 87 8.39 -16.81 19.75
N GLU A 88 9.23 -15.77 19.83
CA GLU A 88 9.60 -15.12 21.09
C GLU A 88 8.38 -14.54 21.83
N GLY A 89 7.38 -14.11 21.05
CA GLY A 89 6.11 -13.60 21.57
C GLY A 89 6.25 -12.23 22.24
N LYS A 90 5.13 -11.69 22.73
CA LYS A 90 5.16 -10.42 23.47
C LYS A 90 5.57 -10.69 24.92
N PRO A 91 6.51 -9.91 25.49
CA PRO A 91 6.77 -9.96 26.92
C PRO A 91 5.46 -9.72 27.67
N ARG A 92 5.18 -10.55 28.69
CA ARG A 92 3.97 -10.40 29.49
C ARG A 92 3.96 -9.02 30.11
N ARG A 93 2.99 -8.19 29.71
CA ARG A 93 2.66 -6.96 30.43
C ARG A 93 1.93 -7.35 31.70
N ASP A 94 2.22 -6.64 32.78
CA ASP A 94 1.51 -6.78 34.05
C ASP A 94 0.00 -6.65 33.81
N HIS A 95 -0.76 -7.59 34.39
CA HIS A 95 -2.17 -7.83 34.08
C HIS A 95 -3.09 -6.66 34.45
N ASP A 96 -2.58 -5.66 35.17
CA ASP A 96 -3.33 -4.48 35.61
C ASP A 96 -3.43 -3.37 34.55
N THR A 97 -2.87 -3.57 33.36
CA THR A 97 -3.08 -2.67 32.21
C THR A 97 -4.38 -3.00 31.48
N THR A 98 -5.50 -2.96 32.19
CA THR A 98 -6.82 -2.93 31.54
C THR A 98 -7.06 -1.50 31.04
N SER A 99 -7.52 -1.36 29.79
CA SER A 99 -7.88 -0.06 29.25
C SER A 99 -9.14 0.42 29.95
N ALA A 100 -8.96 1.28 30.96
CA ALA A 100 -10.03 1.78 31.79
C ALA A 100 -10.91 2.78 31.03
N HIS A 101 -11.84 2.30 30.22
CA HIS A 101 -12.79 3.11 29.42
C HIS A 101 -14.04 3.53 30.21
N HIS A 102 -14.01 3.45 31.54
CA HIS A 102 -15.15 3.77 32.41
C HIS A 102 -15.56 5.25 32.34
N ASP A 103 -14.69 6.11 31.84
CA ASP A 103 -14.92 7.54 31.62
C ASP A 103 -15.77 7.84 30.38
N LEU A 104 -15.83 6.91 29.43
CA LEU A 104 -16.58 7.05 28.18
C LEU A 104 -18.06 6.67 28.31
N TYR A 105 -18.44 5.98 29.38
CA TYR A 105 -19.81 5.49 29.60
C TYR A 105 -20.38 6.07 30.90
N ASP A 106 -21.70 6.27 30.96
CA ASP A 106 -22.42 6.61 32.19
C ASP A 106 -22.75 5.37 33.04
N GLU A 107 -23.40 5.57 34.18
CA GLU A 107 -23.75 4.51 35.15
C GLU A 107 -24.70 3.45 34.56
N ASP A 108 -25.39 3.77 33.45
CA ASP A 108 -26.28 2.87 32.71
C ASP A 108 -25.53 2.16 31.55
N GLY A 109 -24.24 2.45 31.37
CA GLY A 109 -23.39 1.86 30.34
C GLY A 109 -23.59 2.47 28.95
N LEU A 110 -24.22 3.64 28.85
CA LEU A 110 -24.40 4.37 27.59
C LEU A 110 -23.23 5.33 27.36
N PRO A 111 -22.80 5.51 26.10
CA PRO A 111 -21.78 6.50 25.80
C PRO A 111 -22.28 7.89 26.18
N ARG A 112 -21.44 8.64 26.90
CA ARG A 112 -21.71 10.03 27.29
C ARG A 112 -21.76 10.97 26.08
#